data_AF-A0A6N8G4A1-F1
#
_entry.id   AF-A0A6N8G4A1-F1
#
_cell.length_a   1.000
_cell.length_b   1.000
_cell.length_c   1.000
_cell.angle_alpha   90.00
_cell.angle_beta   90.00
_cell.angle_gamma   90.00
#
_symmetry.space_group_name_H-M   'P 1'
#
loop_
_entity.id
_entity.type
_entity.pdbx_description
1 polymer ?
#
loop_
_entity_poly.entity_id
_entity_poly.type
_entity_poly.pdbx_seq_one_letter_code
_entity_poly.pdbx_strand_id
1 'polypeptide(L)'
;MNLTLMGATGGVGRAFARQACEAGHSVTALVRDPARLDYSHPRLSVTRADVADADALEGLVAGRDAVVSALGHRGKGPATVCRRSAAAAAEAMGRTGVRRLVVVSAAGLVTDEGDGPLTRLVVKPLLQRILRDHFADLAAMEETVRASGLDYTIVRPPRLVDRPRTGRYRTAVEISVRGGRNLSRADTADCMLACLEKGEPVRAAIHPAY
;
A
#
# COMPACT_ATOMS: atom_id res chain seq x y z
N MET A 1 -3.35 17.44 -2.86
CA MET A 1 -4.41 16.42 -3.12
C MET A 1 -5.19 16.13 -1.84
N ASN A 2 -6.43 15.65 -1.99
CA ASN A 2 -7.29 15.08 -0.96
C ASN A 2 -7.21 13.55 -1.06
N LEU A 3 -6.66 12.91 -0.04
CA LEU A 3 -6.30 11.49 -0.03
C LEU A 3 -7.09 10.74 1.03
N THR A 4 -7.61 9.57 0.69
CA THR A 4 -8.18 8.62 1.66
C THR A 4 -7.18 7.52 1.95
N LEU A 5 -6.77 7.39 3.21
CA LEU A 5 -5.72 6.46 3.63
C LEU A 5 -6.28 5.32 4.49
N MET A 6 -6.21 4.11 3.98
CA MET A 6 -6.44 2.88 4.73
C MET A 6 -5.13 2.35 5.33
N GLY A 7 -5.20 1.83 6.56
CA GLY A 7 -4.01 1.28 7.23
C GLY A 7 -3.11 2.35 7.87
N ALA A 8 -3.67 3.50 8.26
CA ALA A 8 -2.91 4.62 8.83
C ALA A 8 -2.14 4.29 10.11
N THR A 9 -2.60 3.35 10.93
CA THR A 9 -1.88 2.82 12.11
C THR A 9 -0.72 1.86 11.75
N GLY A 10 -0.53 1.58 10.46
CA GLY A 10 0.59 0.85 9.87
C GLY A 10 1.92 1.57 10.04
N GLY A 11 3.04 0.87 9.95
CA GLY A 11 4.35 1.52 9.97
C GLY A 11 4.56 2.34 8.69
N VAL A 12 4.14 1.79 7.53
CA VAL A 12 4.10 2.52 6.26
C VAL A 12 2.99 3.58 6.29
N GLY A 13 1.78 3.23 6.74
CA GLY A 13 0.65 4.17 6.82
C GLY A 13 0.92 5.42 7.66
N ARG A 14 1.54 5.29 8.84
CA ARG A 14 1.95 6.43 9.66
C ARG A 14 2.99 7.30 8.96
N ALA A 15 3.98 6.68 8.32
CA ALA A 15 4.98 7.41 7.56
C ALA A 15 4.34 8.17 6.39
N PHE A 16 3.40 7.53 5.68
CA PHE A 16 2.66 8.13 4.57
C PHE A 16 1.81 9.32 5.02
N ALA A 17 0.99 9.15 6.07
CA ALA A 17 0.15 10.24 6.58
C ALA A 17 0.97 11.48 6.93
N ARG A 18 2.10 11.28 7.62
CA ARG A 18 3.02 12.38 7.96
C ARG A 18 3.61 13.04 6.71
N GLN A 19 4.23 12.26 5.83
CA GLN A 19 4.89 12.79 4.64
C GLN A 19 3.92 13.50 3.69
N ALA A 20 2.74 12.94 3.46
CA ALA A 20 1.71 13.54 2.62
C ALA A 20 1.20 14.87 3.21
N CYS A 21 0.98 14.92 4.53
CA CYS A 21 0.61 16.15 5.21
C CYS A 21 1.69 17.23 5.15
N GLU A 22 2.95 16.87 5.37
CA GLU A 22 4.12 17.76 5.26
C GLU A 22 4.30 18.28 3.81
N ALA A 23 4.00 17.46 2.81
CA ALA A 23 3.97 17.85 1.41
C ALA A 23 2.73 18.68 1.01
N GLY A 24 1.85 19.03 1.97
CA GLY A 24 0.71 19.90 1.75
C GLY A 24 -0.57 19.19 1.29
N HIS A 25 -0.62 17.86 1.28
CA HIS A 25 -1.82 17.09 0.97
C HIS A 25 -2.73 16.97 2.20
N SER A 26 -4.03 16.90 1.95
CA SER A 26 -5.04 16.61 2.97
C SER A 26 -5.29 15.11 3.02
N VAL A 27 -5.22 14.52 4.21
CA VAL A 27 -5.33 13.06 4.40
C VAL A 27 -6.51 12.76 5.33
N THR A 28 -7.43 11.92 4.88
CA THR A 28 -8.45 11.28 5.72
C THR A 28 -7.99 9.87 6.06
N ALA A 29 -7.49 9.68 7.28
CA ALA A 29 -7.00 8.41 7.79
C ALA A 29 -8.16 7.55 8.34
N LEU A 30 -8.34 6.38 7.73
CA LEU A 30 -9.35 5.40 8.14
C LEU A 30 -8.74 4.42 9.14
N VAL A 31 -9.33 4.38 10.33
CA VAL A 31 -8.83 3.60 11.46
C VAL A 31 -9.96 2.86 12.14
N ARG A 32 -9.66 1.71 12.76
CA ARG A 32 -10.63 1.00 13.60
C ARG A 32 -10.73 1.61 15.00
N ASP A 33 -9.59 2.08 15.48
CA ASP A 33 -9.39 2.68 16.80
C ASP A 33 -8.53 3.94 16.64
N PRO A 34 -9.13 5.15 16.73
CA PRO A 34 -8.42 6.42 16.64
C PRO A 34 -7.31 6.60 17.68
N ALA A 35 -7.41 5.98 18.86
CA ALA A 35 -6.42 6.13 19.92
C ALA A 35 -5.04 5.53 19.55
N ARG A 36 -4.99 4.70 18.50
CA ARG A 36 -3.76 4.06 18.01
C ARG A 36 -2.97 4.91 17.02
N LEU A 37 -3.49 6.08 16.64
CA LEU A 37 -2.79 7.02 15.78
C LEU A 37 -2.15 8.11 16.65
N ASP A 38 -0.85 7.98 16.86
CA ASP A 38 0.00 8.84 17.68
C ASP A 38 0.56 10.04 16.89
N TYR A 39 -0.21 10.54 15.91
CA TYR A 39 0.20 11.63 15.04
C TYR A 39 -1.00 12.51 14.69
N SER A 40 -0.82 13.82 14.79
CA SER A 40 -1.82 14.84 14.47
C SER A 40 -1.21 15.90 13.55
N HIS A 41 -2.00 16.41 12.61
CA HIS A 41 -1.60 17.50 11.72
C HIS A 41 -2.85 18.27 11.27
N PRO A 42 -2.80 19.59 11.00
CA PRO A 42 -3.97 20.36 10.54
C PRO A 42 -4.60 19.84 9.24
N ARG A 43 -3.82 19.11 8.44
CA ARG A 43 -4.25 18.46 7.19
C ARG A 43 -4.61 16.98 7.35
N LEU A 44 -4.64 16.47 8.58
CA LEU A 44 -4.96 15.07 8.88
C LEU A 44 -6.31 15.00 9.61
N SER A 45 -7.28 14.39 8.96
CA SER A 45 -8.55 14.01 9.58
C SER A 45 -8.55 12.51 9.89
N VAL A 46 -9.08 12.12 11.03
CA VAL A 46 -9.16 10.71 11.45
C VAL A 46 -10.61 10.30 11.52
N THR A 47 -10.97 9.27 10.76
CA THR A 47 -12.34 8.75 10.74
C THR A 47 -12.35 7.27 11.12
N ARG A 48 -13.26 6.92 12.02
CA ARG A 48 -13.51 5.51 12.34
C ARG A 48 -14.34 4.89 11.21
N ALA A 49 -13.81 3.87 10.57
CA ALA A 49 -14.50 3.13 9.51
C ALA A 49 -14.01 1.68 9.44
N ASP A 50 -14.88 0.76 9.03
CA ASP A 50 -14.44 -0.54 8.57
C ASP A 50 -14.01 -0.42 7.12
N VAL A 51 -12.74 -0.70 6.86
CA VAL A 51 -12.15 -0.63 5.52
C VAL A 51 -12.59 -1.80 4.62
N ALA A 52 -13.35 -2.76 5.15
CA ALA A 52 -13.93 -3.87 4.38
C ALA A 52 -15.42 -3.66 4.04
N ASP A 53 -15.97 -2.46 4.29
CA ASP A 53 -17.36 -2.08 4.03
C ASP A 53 -17.40 -0.98 2.95
N ALA A 54 -17.93 -1.30 1.77
CA ALA A 54 -17.98 -0.37 0.63
C ALA A 54 -18.90 0.83 0.90
N ASP A 55 -20.03 0.62 1.59
CA ASP A 55 -21.01 1.67 1.88
C ASP A 55 -20.42 2.67 2.87
N ALA A 56 -19.67 2.18 3.86
CA ALA A 56 -18.93 3.04 4.79
C ALA A 56 -17.83 3.85 4.07
N LEU A 57 -17.24 3.31 3.00
CA LEU A 57 -16.17 3.98 2.24
C LEU A 57 -16.70 5.01 1.23
N GLU A 58 -17.93 4.89 0.73
CA GLU A 58 -18.44 5.72 -0.35
C GLU A 58 -18.30 7.23 -0.07
N GLY A 59 -18.82 7.71 1.07
CA GLY A 59 -18.69 9.12 1.47
C GLY A 59 -17.26 9.54 1.84
N LEU A 60 -16.38 8.58 2.15
CA LEU A 60 -14.98 8.84 2.47
C LEU A 60 -14.11 8.92 1.21
N VAL A 61 -14.56 8.31 0.11
CA VAL A 61 -13.90 8.31 -1.20
C VAL A 61 -14.46 9.39 -2.11
N ALA A 62 -15.74 9.75 -1.97
CA ALA A 62 -16.39 10.77 -2.81
C ALA A 62 -15.61 12.11 -2.83
N GLY A 63 -15.36 12.62 -4.04
CA GLY A 63 -14.66 13.89 -4.26
C GLY A 63 -13.17 13.89 -3.87
N ARG A 64 -12.58 12.73 -3.59
CA ARG A 64 -11.13 12.58 -3.32
C ARG A 64 -10.35 12.41 -4.61
N ASP A 65 -9.08 12.80 -4.56
CA ASP A 65 -8.18 12.65 -5.71
C ASP A 65 -7.67 11.20 -5.84
N ALA A 66 -7.43 10.53 -4.70
CA ALA A 66 -6.92 9.17 -4.68
C ALA A 66 -7.23 8.42 -3.38
N VAL A 67 -7.21 7.09 -3.49
CA VAL A 67 -7.25 6.16 -2.35
C VAL A 67 -5.89 5.49 -2.19
N VAL A 68 -5.45 5.35 -0.95
CA VAL A 68 -4.16 4.76 -0.57
C VAL A 68 -4.38 3.63 0.41
N SER A 69 -3.87 2.43 0.09
CA SER A 69 -3.90 1.28 0.99
C SER A 69 -2.50 0.94 1.48
N ALA A 70 -2.23 1.23 2.75
CA ALA A 70 -1.04 0.77 3.47
C ALA A 70 -1.39 -0.40 4.42
N LEU A 71 -2.42 -1.17 4.09
CA LEU A 71 -2.84 -2.35 4.84
C LEU A 71 -1.82 -3.49 4.67
N GLY A 72 -1.68 -4.27 5.73
CA GLY A 72 -0.87 -5.49 5.73
C GLY A 72 -1.26 -6.37 6.91
N HIS A 73 -1.09 -7.67 6.74
CA HIS A 73 -1.40 -8.63 7.80
C HIS A 73 -0.39 -8.49 8.95
N ARG A 74 -0.89 -8.35 10.19
CA ARG A 74 -0.07 -8.15 11.41
C ARG A 74 -0.27 -9.26 12.44
N GLY A 75 -0.33 -10.51 11.97
CA GLY A 75 -0.63 -11.66 12.82
C GLY A 75 -2.11 -11.76 13.17
N LYS A 76 -2.41 -12.38 14.32
CA LYS A 76 -3.74 -12.92 14.72
C LYS A 76 -4.93 -12.10 14.19
N GLY A 77 -5.59 -12.65 13.18
CA GLY A 77 -6.77 -12.14 12.50
C GLY A 77 -6.98 -12.89 11.18
N PRO A 78 -8.14 -12.74 10.51
CA PRO A 78 -8.36 -13.35 9.20
C PRO A 78 -7.31 -12.83 8.20
N ALA A 79 -6.65 -13.73 7.49
CA ALA A 79 -5.72 -13.41 6.41
C ALA A 79 -6.47 -12.99 5.12
N THR A 80 -7.45 -12.09 5.25
CA THR A 80 -8.31 -11.64 4.14
C THR A 80 -8.54 -10.14 4.14
N VAL A 81 -7.88 -9.39 5.03
CA VAL A 81 -8.12 -7.96 5.20
C VAL A 81 -7.68 -7.17 3.97
N CYS A 82 -6.56 -7.54 3.34
CA CYS A 82 -6.07 -6.84 2.17
C CYS A 82 -7.04 -7.04 1.00
N ARG A 83 -7.46 -8.28 0.72
CA ARG A 83 -8.41 -8.59 -0.34
C ARG A 83 -9.77 -7.93 -0.11
N ARG A 84 -10.34 -8.06 1.09
CA ARG A 84 -11.66 -7.49 1.41
C ARG A 84 -11.66 -5.97 1.29
N SER A 85 -10.61 -5.31 1.79
CA SER A 85 -10.51 -3.86 1.69
C SER A 85 -10.24 -3.37 0.27
N ALA A 86 -9.49 -4.12 -0.54
CA ALA A 86 -9.33 -3.80 -1.95
C ALA A 86 -10.66 -3.90 -2.71
N ALA A 87 -11.46 -4.93 -2.45
CA ALA A 87 -12.79 -5.07 -3.06
C ALA A 87 -13.72 -3.91 -2.67
N ALA A 88 -13.81 -3.61 -1.37
CA ALA A 88 -14.64 -2.50 -0.87
C ALA A 88 -14.19 -1.14 -1.42
N ALA A 89 -12.88 -0.89 -1.47
CA ALA A 89 -12.34 0.34 -2.04
C ALA A 89 -12.63 0.43 -3.55
N ALA A 90 -12.44 -0.67 -4.31
CA ALA A 90 -12.72 -0.68 -5.74
C ALA A 90 -14.19 -0.42 -6.06
N GLU A 91 -15.09 -1.01 -5.28
CA GLU A 91 -16.53 -0.78 -5.40
C GLU A 91 -16.90 0.68 -5.08
N ALA A 92 -16.47 1.21 -3.93
CA ALA A 92 -16.72 2.59 -3.55
C ALA A 92 -16.16 3.59 -4.58
N MET A 93 -14.93 3.37 -5.05
CA MET A 93 -14.30 4.17 -6.10
C MET A 93 -15.07 4.12 -7.42
N GLY A 94 -15.61 2.94 -7.78
CA GLY A 94 -16.47 2.77 -8.95
C GLY A 94 -17.77 3.57 -8.86
N ARG A 95 -18.41 3.59 -7.68
CA ARG A 95 -19.63 4.36 -7.42
C ARG A 95 -19.40 5.88 -7.43
N THR A 96 -18.24 6.33 -6.93
CA THR A 96 -17.93 7.76 -6.81
C THR A 96 -17.14 8.33 -7.98
N GLY A 97 -16.72 7.50 -8.94
CA GLY A 97 -15.92 7.91 -10.10
C GLY A 97 -14.45 8.23 -9.79
N VAL A 98 -13.96 7.96 -8.57
CA VAL A 98 -12.55 8.18 -8.23
C VAL A 98 -11.71 7.07 -8.86
N ARG A 99 -10.59 7.42 -9.48
CA ARG A 99 -9.83 6.49 -10.34
C ARG A 99 -8.50 6.03 -9.78
N ARG A 100 -7.81 6.90 -9.04
CA ARG A 100 -6.42 6.69 -8.62
C ARG A 100 -6.34 5.86 -7.34
N LEU A 101 -5.68 4.70 -7.42
CA LEU A 101 -5.46 3.80 -6.29
C LEU A 101 -3.97 3.47 -6.13
N VAL A 102 -3.40 3.61 -4.93
CA VAL A 102 -2.03 3.15 -4.63
C VAL A 102 -2.07 2.17 -3.46
N VAL A 103 -1.58 0.95 -3.67
CA VAL A 103 -1.61 -0.11 -2.65
C VAL A 103 -0.23 -0.65 -2.35
N VAL A 104 0.03 -1.02 -1.10
CA VAL A 104 1.23 -1.78 -0.70
C VAL A 104 0.95 -3.27 -0.81
N SER A 105 1.87 -3.98 -1.44
CA SER A 105 1.97 -5.44 -1.47
C SER A 105 3.35 -5.86 -0.96
N ALA A 106 3.95 -6.92 -1.49
CA ALA A 106 5.27 -7.40 -1.09
C ALA A 106 6.04 -7.99 -2.28
N ALA A 107 7.33 -7.65 -2.41
CA ALA A 107 8.19 -8.25 -3.44
C ALA A 107 8.40 -9.76 -3.24
N GLY A 108 8.23 -10.27 -2.01
CA GLY A 108 8.31 -11.70 -1.71
C GLY A 108 7.15 -12.53 -2.26
N LEU A 109 6.06 -11.87 -2.70
CA LEU A 109 4.91 -12.52 -3.30
C LEU A 109 5.24 -13.12 -4.67
N VAL A 110 6.00 -12.39 -5.49
CA VAL A 110 6.34 -12.78 -6.86
C VAL A 110 7.80 -13.20 -6.93
N THR A 111 8.12 -14.13 -7.82
CA THR A 111 9.50 -14.49 -8.15
C THR A 111 9.73 -14.13 -9.61
N ASP A 112 10.74 -13.31 -9.89
CA ASP A 112 10.93 -12.70 -11.20
C ASP A 112 12.41 -12.65 -11.62
N GLU A 113 12.69 -12.12 -12.81
CA GLU A 113 14.04 -12.08 -13.39
C GLU A 113 14.98 -11.09 -12.69
N GLY A 114 14.44 -10.17 -11.88
CA GLY A 114 15.20 -9.27 -11.03
C GLY A 114 15.85 -9.98 -9.84
N ASP A 115 15.37 -11.18 -9.50
CA ASP A 115 15.90 -11.97 -8.40
C ASP A 115 17.21 -12.69 -8.77
N GLY A 116 18.20 -12.59 -7.88
CA GLY A 116 19.38 -13.44 -7.96
C GLY A 116 19.04 -14.93 -7.73
N PRO A 117 19.87 -15.88 -8.20
CA PRO A 117 19.59 -17.32 -8.10
C PRO A 117 19.22 -17.80 -6.69
N LEU A 118 19.95 -17.34 -5.66
CA LEU A 118 19.68 -17.67 -4.26
C LEU A 118 18.30 -17.17 -3.80
N THR A 119 17.96 -15.92 -4.14
CA THR A 119 16.68 -15.32 -3.77
C THR A 119 15.52 -16.06 -4.44
N ARG A 120 15.68 -16.33 -5.73
CA ARG A 120 14.68 -17.00 -6.58
C ARG A 120 14.45 -18.45 -6.20
N LEU A 121 15.51 -19.21 -5.94
CA LEU A 121 15.42 -20.67 -5.75
C LEU A 121 15.24 -21.08 -4.28
N VAL A 122 15.64 -20.24 -3.33
CA VAL A 122 15.65 -20.62 -1.90
C VAL A 122 14.85 -19.65 -1.04
N VAL A 123 15.19 -18.36 -1.06
CA VAL A 123 14.63 -17.39 -0.10
C VAL A 123 13.13 -17.17 -0.32
N LYS A 124 12.71 -16.85 -1.55
CA LYS A 124 11.29 -16.59 -1.85
C LYS A 124 10.41 -17.83 -1.65
N PRO A 125 10.75 -19.04 -2.16
CA PRO A 125 9.97 -20.24 -1.87
C PRO A 125 9.81 -20.55 -0.38
N LEU A 126 10.87 -20.35 0.41
CA LEU A 126 10.81 -20.53 1.86
C LEU A 126 9.89 -19.50 2.52
N LEU A 127 10.03 -18.22 2.16
CA LEU A 127 9.17 -17.15 2.67
C LEU A 127 7.71 -17.37 2.29
N GLN A 128 7.45 -17.77 1.05
CA GLN A 128 6.10 -18.07 0.57
C GLN A 128 5.48 -19.22 1.34
N ARG A 129 6.26 -20.22 1.75
CA ARG A 129 5.78 -21.31 2.61
C ARG A 129 5.47 -20.84 4.04
N ILE A 130 6.33 -20.00 4.62
CA ILE A 130 6.20 -19.51 6.00
C ILE A 130 5.06 -18.50 6.13
N LEU A 131 4.89 -17.64 5.12
CA LEU A 131 3.91 -16.54 5.09
C LEU A 131 2.75 -16.83 4.14
N ARG A 132 2.40 -18.11 3.96
CA ARG A 132 1.41 -18.55 2.95
C ARG A 132 0.12 -17.75 3.01
N ASP A 133 -0.52 -17.67 4.17
CA ASP A 133 -1.82 -17.01 4.30
C ASP A 133 -1.71 -15.51 4.03
N HIS A 134 -0.60 -14.88 4.48
CA HIS A 134 -0.36 -13.47 4.21
C HIS A 134 -0.18 -13.19 2.72
N PHE A 135 0.61 -14.00 2.02
CA PHE A 135 0.82 -13.84 0.59
C PHE A 135 -0.40 -14.25 -0.24
N ALA A 136 -1.21 -15.20 0.23
CA ALA A 136 -2.50 -15.50 -0.39
C ALA A 136 -3.45 -14.29 -0.33
N ASP A 137 -3.50 -13.58 0.80
CA ASP A 137 -4.29 -12.34 0.93
C ASP A 137 -3.79 -11.26 -0.03
N LEU A 138 -2.46 -11.05 -0.10
CA LEU A 138 -1.87 -10.07 -1.00
C LEU A 138 -2.06 -10.45 -2.48
N ALA A 139 -1.94 -11.73 -2.84
CA ALA A 139 -2.21 -12.21 -4.19
C ALA A 139 -3.63 -11.88 -4.61
N ALA A 140 -4.61 -12.26 -3.80
CA ALA A 140 -6.01 -12.03 -4.11
C ALA A 140 -6.39 -10.54 -4.05
N MET A 141 -5.72 -9.74 -3.22
CA MET A 141 -5.79 -8.28 -3.26
C MET A 141 -5.28 -7.76 -4.60
N GLU A 142 -4.10 -8.18 -5.06
CA GLU A 142 -3.55 -7.76 -6.35
C GLU A 142 -4.46 -8.16 -7.51
N GLU A 143 -5.01 -9.38 -7.52
CA GLU A 143 -6.00 -9.81 -8.52
C GLU A 143 -7.21 -8.90 -8.56
N THR A 144 -7.78 -8.57 -7.40
CA THR A 144 -8.93 -7.66 -7.27
C THR A 144 -8.58 -6.27 -7.82
N VAL A 145 -7.42 -5.73 -7.44
CA VAL A 145 -6.96 -4.41 -7.90
C VAL A 145 -6.72 -4.42 -9.41
N ARG A 146 -6.10 -5.47 -9.96
CA ARG A 146 -5.83 -5.58 -11.39
C ARG A 146 -7.12 -5.71 -12.21
N ALA A 147 -8.13 -6.40 -11.68
CA ALA A 147 -9.44 -6.55 -12.34
C ALA A 147 -10.37 -5.33 -12.20
N SER A 148 -10.07 -4.38 -11.30
CA SER A 148 -10.96 -3.27 -10.97
C SER A 148 -11.16 -2.21 -12.07
N GLY A 149 -10.30 -2.20 -13.10
CA GLY A 149 -10.29 -1.15 -14.13
C GLY A 149 -9.80 0.23 -13.65
N LEU A 150 -9.38 0.35 -12.38
CA LEU A 150 -8.84 1.58 -11.78
C LEU A 150 -7.45 1.94 -12.32
N ASP A 151 -7.03 3.17 -12.05
CA ASP A 151 -5.70 3.68 -12.36
C ASP A 151 -4.78 3.38 -11.17
N TYR A 152 -4.45 2.09 -11.03
CA TYR A 152 -3.77 1.58 -9.84
C TYR A 152 -2.24 1.63 -9.95
N THR A 153 -1.57 1.68 -8.80
CA THR A 153 -0.15 1.33 -8.66
C THR A 153 0.00 0.36 -7.49
N ILE A 154 0.64 -0.78 -7.74
CA ILE A 154 0.96 -1.76 -6.69
C ILE A 154 2.42 -1.57 -6.28
N VAL A 155 2.68 -1.09 -5.07
CA VAL A 155 4.03 -0.93 -4.54
C VAL A 155 4.46 -2.22 -3.84
N ARG A 156 5.48 -2.90 -4.37
CA ARG A 156 6.02 -4.17 -3.85
C ARG A 156 7.39 -3.93 -3.20
N PRO A 157 7.45 -3.44 -1.96
CA PRO A 157 8.72 -3.33 -1.24
C PRO A 157 9.28 -4.72 -0.90
N PRO A 158 10.61 -4.88 -0.77
CA PRO A 158 11.24 -6.06 -0.21
C PRO A 158 11.10 -6.04 1.32
N ARG A 159 12.05 -6.61 2.06
CA ARG A 159 12.00 -6.63 3.53
C ARG A 159 11.93 -5.20 4.10
N LEU A 160 10.83 -4.89 4.78
CA LEU A 160 10.66 -3.60 5.43
C LEU A 160 11.54 -3.49 6.67
N VAL A 161 12.24 -2.36 6.78
CA VAL A 161 13.06 -2.00 7.96
C VAL A 161 12.62 -0.66 8.55
N ASP A 162 12.96 -0.42 9.81
CA ASP A 162 12.72 0.86 10.49
C ASP A 162 14.00 1.70 10.42
N ARG A 163 14.06 2.58 9.42
CA ARG A 163 15.12 3.58 9.22
C ARG A 163 14.49 4.91 8.79
N PRO A 164 15.17 6.05 8.98
CA PRO A 164 14.70 7.36 8.52
C PRO A 164 14.42 7.38 7.02
N ARG A 165 13.56 8.33 6.59
CA ARG A 165 13.35 8.65 5.17
C ARG A 165 14.67 9.14 4.59
N THR A 166 15.07 8.56 3.47
CA THR A 166 16.25 8.99 2.70
C THR A 166 15.87 9.61 1.37
N GLY A 167 14.73 9.20 0.78
CA GLY A 167 14.37 9.54 -0.60
C GLY A 167 15.36 9.00 -1.64
N ARG A 168 16.25 8.08 -1.24
CA ARG A 168 17.33 7.53 -2.07
C ARG A 168 17.18 6.01 -2.13
N TYR A 169 16.46 5.55 -3.14
CA TYR A 169 16.25 4.14 -3.46
C TYR A 169 16.12 3.99 -4.97
N ARG A 170 16.26 2.76 -5.45
CA ARG A 170 16.03 2.40 -6.85
C ARG A 170 14.60 1.89 -7.00
N THR A 171 14.04 2.08 -8.18
CA THR A 171 12.73 1.55 -8.56
C THR A 171 12.82 0.77 -9.85
N ALA A 172 11.97 -0.24 -10.00
CA ALA A 172 11.75 -0.95 -11.25
C ALA A 172 10.26 -1.28 -11.40
N VAL A 173 9.77 -1.35 -12.63
CA VAL A 173 8.35 -1.60 -12.94
C VAL A 173 8.17 -3.06 -13.35
N GLU A 174 7.20 -3.75 -12.74
CA GLU A 174 6.86 -5.17 -12.91
C GLU A 174 7.98 -6.20 -12.63
N ILE A 175 9.20 -5.73 -12.35
CA ILE A 175 10.36 -6.56 -12.03
C ILE A 175 11.01 -6.10 -10.72
N SER A 176 11.53 -7.03 -9.93
CA SER A 176 12.23 -6.71 -8.69
C SER A 176 13.54 -5.97 -8.97
N VAL A 177 13.88 -5.01 -8.11
CA VAL A 177 15.17 -4.32 -8.19
C VAL A 177 16.28 -5.32 -7.85
N ARG A 178 17.19 -5.54 -8.80
CA ARG A 178 18.32 -6.47 -8.63
C ARG A 178 19.16 -6.09 -7.42
N GLY A 179 19.36 -7.06 -6.52
CA GLY A 179 20.11 -6.88 -5.27
C GLY A 179 19.37 -6.10 -4.18
N GLY A 180 18.13 -5.66 -4.44
CA GLY A 180 17.31 -4.88 -3.52
C GLY A 180 16.69 -5.75 -2.42
N ARG A 181 17.34 -5.82 -1.26
CA ARG A 181 16.93 -6.74 -0.17
C ARG A 181 16.03 -6.12 0.87
N ASN A 182 16.10 -4.80 1.04
CA ASN A 182 15.33 -4.09 2.05
C ASN A 182 14.99 -2.67 1.61
N LEU A 183 13.98 -2.10 2.26
CA LEU A 183 13.56 -0.71 2.10
C LEU A 183 12.97 -0.24 3.43
N SER A 184 13.20 1.01 3.82
CA SER A 184 12.57 1.54 5.02
C SER A 184 11.06 1.71 4.82
N ARG A 185 10.29 1.62 5.91
CA ARG A 185 8.85 1.96 5.87
C ARG A 185 8.63 3.42 5.47
N ALA A 186 9.58 4.30 5.83
CA ALA A 186 9.55 5.70 5.46
C ALA A 186 9.78 5.92 3.96
N ASP A 187 10.73 5.21 3.35
CA ASP A 187 10.97 5.29 1.90
C ASP A 187 9.92 4.53 1.08
N THR A 188 9.26 3.52 1.67
CA THR A 188 8.07 2.91 1.06
C THR A 188 6.94 3.94 0.95
N ALA A 189 6.69 4.68 2.02
CA ALA A 189 5.70 5.76 2.03
C ALA A 189 6.07 6.89 1.05
N ASP A 190 7.36 7.24 0.97
CA ASP A 190 7.89 8.21 0.00
C ASP A 190 7.61 7.76 -1.44
N CYS A 191 7.89 6.50 -1.77
CA CYS A 191 7.60 5.94 -3.09
C CYS A 191 6.11 5.97 -3.42
N MET A 192 5.25 5.64 -2.45
CA MET A 192 3.79 5.72 -2.65
C MET A 192 3.33 7.15 -2.93
N LEU A 193 3.85 8.13 -2.20
CA LEU A 193 3.53 9.54 -2.40
C LEU A 193 4.05 10.03 -3.77
N ALA A 194 5.28 9.68 -4.14
CA ALA A 194 5.84 10.01 -5.44
C ALA A 194 5.01 9.43 -6.60
N CYS A 195 4.45 8.23 -6.45
CA CYS A 195 3.55 7.64 -7.44
C CYS A 195 2.21 8.40 -7.56
N LEU A 196 1.73 9.02 -6.47
CA LEU A 196 0.53 9.86 -6.52
C LEU A 196 0.82 11.19 -7.20
N GLU A 197 1.91 11.85 -6.83
CA GLU A 197 2.29 13.17 -7.36
C GLU A 197 2.65 13.13 -8.84
N LYS A 198 3.37 12.08 -9.28
CA LYS A 198 3.73 11.90 -10.69
C LYS A 198 2.59 11.31 -11.52
N GLY A 199 1.59 10.72 -10.89
CA GLY A 199 0.53 9.98 -11.57
C GLY A 199 0.98 8.65 -12.18
N GLU A 200 2.21 8.19 -11.92
CA GLU A 200 2.81 7.01 -12.56
C GLU A 200 3.52 6.07 -11.56
N PRO A 201 3.66 4.77 -11.89
CA PRO A 201 3.13 4.12 -13.08
C PRO A 201 1.64 3.76 -12.92
N VAL A 202 0.89 3.77 -14.02
CA VAL A 202 -0.54 3.42 -14.04
C VAL A 202 -0.71 1.96 -14.46
N ARG A 203 -1.59 1.23 -13.77
CA ARG A 203 -1.92 -0.18 -14.01
C ARG A 203 -0.69 -1.09 -14.00
N ALA A 204 0.24 -0.81 -13.11
CA ALA A 204 1.48 -1.57 -12.98
C ALA A 204 1.91 -1.73 -11.51
N ALA A 205 2.79 -2.70 -11.28
CA ALA A 205 3.53 -2.82 -10.04
C ALA A 205 4.87 -2.09 -10.11
N ILE A 206 5.26 -1.42 -9.02
CA ILE A 206 6.57 -0.80 -8.84
C ILE A 206 7.28 -1.43 -7.64
N HIS A 207 8.56 -1.73 -7.82
CA HIS A 207 9.40 -2.40 -6.83
C HIS A 207 10.47 -1.42 -6.34
N PRO A 208 10.24 -0.70 -5.23
CA PRO A 208 11.26 0.15 -4.63
C PRO A 208 12.21 -0.67 -3.73
N ALA A 209 13.51 -0.44 -3.81
CA ALA A 209 14.50 -1.04 -2.91
C ALA A 209 15.81 -0.23 -2.88
N TYR A 210 16.60 -0.38 -1.81
CA TYR A 210 17.98 0.11 -1.81
C TYR A 210 18.84 -0.64 -2.83
#